data_AF-E9PRP5-F1
#
_entry.id   AF-E9PRP5-F1
#
_cell.length_a   1.000
_cell.length_b   1.000
_cell.length_c   1.000
_cell.angle_alpha   90.00
_cell.angle_beta   90.00
_cell.angle_gamma   90.00
#
_symmetry.space_group_name_H-M   'P 1'
#
loop_
_entity.id
_entity.type
_entity.pdbx_description
1 polymer ?
#
loop_
_entity_poly.entity_id
_entity_poly.type
_entity_poly.pdbx_seq_one_letter_code
_entity_poly.pdbx_strand_id
1 'polypeptide(L)'
;MHTLVFLSTRQVLQCQPAACQALPLLPRELFPLLFKVAFMDKKTVVLRELVHTWPFPLLSFQQLLQECAHCSRALLQERPSTESMQ
;
A
#
# COMPACT_ATOMS: atom_id res chain seq x y z
N MET A 1 -18.24 -0.09 -1.48
CA MET A 1 -18.56 1.22 -0.89
C MET A 1 -17.27 1.85 -0.39
N HIS A 2 -17.00 3.11 -0.73
CA HIS A 2 -15.84 3.84 -0.20
C HIS A 2 -16.20 4.51 1.13
N THR A 3 -15.35 4.38 2.14
CA THR A 3 -15.54 5.07 3.43
C THR A 3 -15.07 6.52 3.32
N LEU A 4 -15.57 7.40 4.20
CA LEU A 4 -15.08 8.79 4.28
C LEU A 4 -13.57 8.85 4.52
N VAL A 5 -13.05 7.94 5.35
CA VAL A 5 -11.62 7.85 5.62
C VAL A 5 -10.85 7.50 4.34
N PHE A 6 -11.33 6.55 3.53
CA PHE A 6 -10.71 6.21 2.24
C PHE A 6 -10.66 7.41 1.29
N LEU A 7 -11.79 8.11 1.13
CA LEU A 7 -11.87 9.28 0.25
C LEU A 7 -10.99 10.43 0.74
N SER A 8 -10.96 10.66 2.06
CA SER A 8 -10.12 11.69 2.69
C SER A 8 -8.63 11.37 2.52
N THR A 9 -8.22 10.12 2.75
CA THR A 9 -6.85 9.66 2.48
C THR A 9 -6.45 9.92 1.03
N ARG A 10 -7.35 9.60 0.09
CA ARG A 10 -7.09 9.86 -1.33
C ARG A 10 -6.91 11.34 -1.63
N GLN A 11 -7.72 12.19 -1.01
CA GLN A 11 -7.61 13.64 -1.14
C GLN A 11 -6.29 14.17 -0.57
N VAL A 12 -5.87 13.71 0.61
CA VAL A 12 -4.58 14.08 1.23
C VAL A 12 -3.42 13.70 0.31
N LEU A 13 -3.48 12.52 -0.30
CA LEU A 13 -2.44 12.03 -1.21
C LEU A 13 -2.43 12.73 -2.59
N GLN A 14 -3.38 13.63 -2.87
CA GLN A 14 -3.43 14.36 -4.14
C GLN A 14 -2.22 15.31 -4.30
N CYS A 15 -1.84 15.99 -3.22
CA CYS A 15 -0.65 16.84 -3.17
C CYS A 15 0.51 16.08 -2.52
N GLN A 16 1.35 15.41 -3.32
CA GLN A 16 2.42 14.54 -2.80
C GLN A 16 3.41 15.26 -1.85
N PRO A 17 3.90 16.49 -2.13
CA PRO A 17 4.82 17.17 -1.22
C PRO A 17 4.21 17.47 0.14
N ALA A 18 2.96 17.94 0.16
CA ALA A 18 2.23 18.20 1.39
C ALA A 18 1.92 16.91 2.16
N ALA A 19 1.56 15.83 1.44
CA ALA A 19 1.33 14.53 2.03
C ALA A 19 2.58 14.00 2.75
N CYS A 20 3.76 14.08 2.11
CA CYS A 20 5.01 13.64 2.73
C CYS A 20 5.36 14.44 3.99
N GLN A 21 5.19 15.77 3.96
CA GLN A 21 5.42 16.63 5.13
C GLN A 21 4.43 16.34 6.27
N ALA A 22 3.22 15.91 5.94
CA ALA A 22 2.19 15.58 6.92
C ALA A 22 2.40 14.20 7.57
N LEU A 23 3.12 13.26 6.95
CA LEU A 23 3.29 11.88 7.45
C LEU A 23 3.66 11.80 8.95
N PRO A 24 4.60 12.59 9.49
CA PRO A 24 4.96 12.54 10.90
C PRO A 24 3.85 13.01 11.85
N LEU A 25 2.89 13.79 11.34
CA LEU A 25 1.76 14.35 12.10
C LEU A 25 0.53 13.44 12.08
N LEU A 26 0.53 12.41 11.22
CA LEU A 26 -0.63 11.54 11.04
C LEU A 26 -0.67 10.43 12.11
N PRO A 27 -1.87 10.05 12.57
CA PRO A 27 -2.05 8.88 13.41
C PRO A 27 -1.49 7.60 12.76
N ARG A 28 -0.85 6.75 13.57
CA ARG A 28 -0.18 5.52 13.11
C ARG A 28 -1.16 4.54 12.46
N GLU A 29 -2.41 4.54 12.92
CA GLU A 29 -3.50 3.69 12.45
C GLU A 29 -3.87 3.97 10.98
N LEU A 30 -3.52 5.15 10.46
CA LEU A 30 -3.79 5.52 9.07
C LEU A 30 -2.72 5.02 8.11
N PHE A 31 -1.53 4.66 8.58
CA PHE A 31 -0.41 4.25 7.72
C PHE A 31 -0.73 3.05 6.79
N PRO A 32 -1.42 1.99 7.26
CA PRO A 32 -1.86 0.90 6.39
C PRO A 32 -2.76 1.37 5.25
N LEU A 33 -3.70 2.28 5.55
CA LEU A 33 -4.62 2.81 4.56
C LEU A 33 -3.92 3.79 3.60
N LEU A 34 -3.03 4.64 4.11
CA LEU A 34 -2.20 5.56 3.32
C LEU A 34 -1.35 4.78 2.32
N PHE A 35 -0.70 3.70 2.78
CA PHE A 35 0.08 2.81 1.93
C PHE A 35 -0.78 2.22 0.81
N LYS A 36 -1.94 1.66 1.17
CA LYS A 36 -2.85 1.03 0.23
C LYS A 36 -3.35 2.00 -0.83
N VAL A 37 -3.82 3.18 -0.43
CA VAL A 37 -4.31 4.20 -1.39
C VAL A 37 -3.17 4.75 -2.24
N ALA A 38 -2.00 5.03 -1.66
CA ALA A 38 -0.82 5.47 -2.41
C ALA A 38 -0.36 4.41 -3.42
N PHE A 39 -0.45 3.13 -3.06
CA PHE A 39 -0.16 2.01 -3.96
C PHE A 39 -1.16 1.94 -5.11
N MET A 40 -2.46 1.96 -4.82
CA MET A 40 -3.52 1.92 -5.84
C MET A 40 -3.43 3.10 -6.82
N ASP A 41 -3.13 4.30 -6.32
CA ASP A 41 -2.98 5.52 -7.13
C ASP A 41 -1.56 5.70 -7.70
N LYS A 42 -0.68 4.69 -7.58
CA LYS A 42 0.70 4.69 -8.10
C LYS A 42 1.54 5.90 -7.67
N LYS A 43 1.34 6.38 -6.44
CA LYS A 43 2.03 7.53 -5.82
C LYS A 43 3.40 7.10 -5.26
N THR A 44 4.35 6.82 -6.14
CA THR A 44 5.65 6.22 -5.80
C THR A 44 6.50 7.04 -4.83
N VAL A 45 6.51 8.37 -4.94
CA VAL A 45 7.23 9.26 -4.01
C VAL A 45 6.66 9.14 -2.60
N VAL A 46 5.34 9.14 -2.46
CA VAL A 46 4.69 9.02 -1.15
C VAL A 46 4.87 7.62 -0.57
N LEU A 47 4.87 6.57 -1.41
CA LEU A 47 5.19 5.21 -0.97
C LEU A 47 6.60 5.11 -0.38
N ARG A 48 7.59 5.73 -1.02
CA ARG A 48 8.98 5.75 -0.51
C ARG A 48 9.02 6.37 0.89
N GLU A 49 8.41 7.54 1.05
CA GLU A 49 8.40 8.24 2.34
C GLU A 49 7.59 7.47 3.41
N LEU A 50 6.48 6.85 3.03
CA LEU A 50 5.68 6.00 3.93
C LEU A 50 6.48 4.80 4.44
N VAL A 51 7.23 4.14 3.55
CA VAL A 51 8.09 3.00 3.93
C VAL A 51 9.22 3.47 4.85
N HIS A 52 9.80 4.64 4.59
CA HIS A 52 10.87 5.21 5.42
C HIS A 52 10.38 5.60 6.82
N THR A 53 9.16 6.13 6.91
CA THR A 53 8.54 6.60 8.17
C THR A 53 7.61 5.57 8.79
N TRP A 54 7.69 4.31 8.38
CA TRP A 54 6.75 3.28 8.78
C TRP A 54 6.76 3.08 10.30
N PRO A 55 5.63 3.26 11.00
CA PRO A 55 5.61 3.32 12.47
C PRO A 55 5.53 1.94 13.12
N PHE A 56 5.47 0.86 12.33
CA PHE A 56 5.34 -0.51 12.79
C PHE A 56 6.62 -1.32 12.49
N PRO A 57 6.93 -2.34 13.30
CA PRO A 57 8.13 -3.16 13.10
C PRO A 57 8.09 -4.01 11.83
N LEU A 58 6.90 -4.26 11.29
CA LEU A 58 6.71 -5.09 10.09
C LEU A 58 5.88 -4.32 9.05
N LEU A 59 6.37 -4.35 7.81
CA LEU A 59 5.63 -3.92 6.63
C LEU A 59 5.38 -5.15 5.75
N SER A 60 4.21 -5.76 5.92
CA SER A 60 3.79 -6.90 5.10
C SER A 60 2.94 -6.43 3.93
N PHE A 61 3.53 -6.43 2.73
CA PHE A 61 2.82 -6.11 1.49
C PHE A 61 1.57 -6.97 1.30
N GLN A 62 1.68 -8.27 1.59
CA GLN A 62 0.57 -9.20 1.49
C GLN A 62 -0.60 -8.78 2.38
N GLN A 63 -0.33 -8.41 3.65
CA GLN A 63 -1.41 -8.00 4.56
C GLN A 63 -2.01 -6.64 4.17
N LEU A 64 -1.20 -5.71 3.66
CA LEU A 64 -1.64 -4.36 3.27
C LEU A 64 -2.48 -4.35 1.98
N LEU A 65 -2.14 -5.23 1.04
CA LEU A 65 -2.75 -5.27 -0.30
C LEU A 65 -3.71 -6.44 -0.50
N GLN A 66 -3.95 -7.26 0.52
CA GLN A 66 -4.98 -8.29 0.48
C GLN A 66 -6.36 -7.65 0.35
N GLU A 67 -6.82 -7.50 -0.89
CA GLU A 67 -8.21 -7.27 -1.21
C GLU A 67 -8.81 -8.54 -1.80
N CYS A 68 -9.74 -9.09 -1.00
CA CYS A 68 -10.56 -10.27 -1.25
C CYS A 68 -9.85 -11.62 -1.09
N ALA A 69 -10.22 -12.35 -0.04
CA ALA A 69 -9.93 -13.78 0.14
C ALA A 69 -10.42 -14.65 -1.04
N HIS A 70 -11.27 -14.09 -1.90
CA HIS A 70 -11.80 -14.74 -3.10
C HIS A 70 -10.99 -14.44 -4.39
N CYS A 71 -10.02 -13.50 -4.35
CA CYS A 71 -9.21 -13.12 -5.52
C CYS A 71 -7.70 -13.37 -5.34
N SER A 72 -7.25 -13.82 -4.16
CA SER A 72 -5.82 -13.97 -3.84
C SER A 72 -5.09 -15.11 -4.55
N ARG A 73 -5.78 -15.94 -5.35
CA ARG A 73 -5.16 -17.13 -5.98
C ARG A 73 -4.51 -16.86 -7.34
N ALA A 74 -4.78 -15.72 -7.97
CA ALA A 74 -4.30 -15.45 -9.33
C ALA A 74 -2.91 -14.79 -9.39
N LEU A 75 -2.46 -14.08 -8.34
CA LEU A 75 -1.21 -13.29 -8.38
C LEU A 75 0.01 -14.01 -7.76
N LEU A 76 -0.17 -15.16 -7.12
CA LEU A 76 0.94 -15.96 -6.57
C LEU A 76 1.24 -17.24 -7.37
N GLN A 77 0.56 -17.49 -8.49
CA GLN A 77 0.91 -18.57 -9.43
C GLN A 77 1.84 -18.05 -10.53
N GLU A 78 2.95 -17.42 -10.14
CA GLU A 78 4.12 -17.31 -11.01
C GLU A 78 4.76 -18.72 -11.09
N ARG A 79 4.36 -19.42 -12.14
CA ARG A 79 4.91 -20.61 -12.81
C ARG A 79 6.09 -21.36 -12.15
N PRO A 80 5.93 -22.66 -11.82
CA PRO A 80 7.05 -23.59 -11.92
C PRO A 80 7.23 -23.93 -13.40
N SER A 81 8.07 -23.17 -14.12
CA SER A 81 8.62 -23.68 -15.38
C SER A 81 9.64 -24.77 -15.03
N THR A 82 9.15 -26.00 -14.92
CA THR A 82 9.96 -27.19 -15.12
C THR A 82 10.39 -27.23 -16.57
N GLU A 83 11.58 -26.69 -16.84
CA GLU A 83 12.32 -26.79 -18.10
C GLU A 83 13.80 -26.71 -17.68
N SER A 84 14.73 -27.65 -17.86
CA SER A 84 14.73 -29.01 -18.38
C SER A 84 16.02 -29.66 -17.87
N MET A 85 15.94 -30.85 -17.26
CA MET A 85 17.04 -31.80 -17.25
C MET A 85 16.57 -33.00 -18.07
N GLN A 86 16.88 -32.97 -19.37
CA GLN A 86 17.33 -34.09 -20.21
C GLN A 86 17.32 -33.69 -21.68
#